data_AF-A0A0R2PWS1-F1
#
_entry.id   AF-A0A0R2PWS1-F1
#
_cell.length_a   1.000
_cell.length_b   1.000
_cell.length_c   1.000
_cell.angle_alpha   90.00
_cell.angle_beta   90.00
_cell.angle_gamma   90.00
#
_symmetry.space_group_name_H-M   'P 1'
#
loop_
_entity.id
_entity.type
_entity.pdbx_description
1 polymer ?
#
loop_
_entity_poly.entity_id
_entity_poly.type
_entity_poly.pdbx_seq_one_letter_code
_entity_poly.pdbx_strand_id
1 'polypeptide(L)'
;MSTESDDRDELIKELLAEAHGLRMKNEQISMYTESKIAELIKIQRELSTIRDGFETVVQQRNDLEGSLATATTELEHLGVIYAAMTDQRDRLRSRVAEVETSRAYRIGNRFIRYVPFLKEKAPPAQ
;
A
#
# COMPACT_ATOMS: atom_id res chain seq x y z
N MET A 1 66.56 -58.21 22.83
CA MET A 1 66.90 -57.11 21.90
C MET A 1 65.99 -57.07 20.66
N SER A 2 65.43 -58.18 20.15
CA SER A 2 64.46 -58.13 19.02
C SER A 2 63.11 -57.53 19.43
N THR A 3 62.57 -57.94 20.58
CA THR A 3 61.24 -57.57 21.06
C THR A 3 61.04 -56.05 21.22
N GLU A 4 62.06 -55.35 21.72
CA GLU A 4 62.00 -53.90 21.95
C GLU A 4 62.04 -53.07 20.65
N SER A 5 62.60 -53.63 19.57
CA SER A 5 62.55 -53.01 18.24
C SER A 5 61.19 -53.24 17.58
N ASP A 6 60.60 -54.42 17.76
CA ASP A 6 59.29 -54.76 17.20
C ASP A 6 58.17 -53.92 17.85
N ASP A 7 58.21 -53.73 19.18
CA ASP A 7 57.26 -52.89 19.92
C ASP A 7 57.31 -51.41 19.48
N ARG A 8 58.51 -50.89 19.21
CA ARG A 8 58.71 -49.52 18.72
C ARG A 8 58.11 -49.35 17.31
N ASP A 9 58.32 -50.33 16.44
CA ASP A 9 57.82 -50.27 15.06
C ASP A 9 56.29 -50.42 15.01
N GLU A 10 55.69 -51.15 15.96
CA GLU A 10 54.24 -51.22 16.15
C GLU A 10 53.65 -49.89 16.62
N LEU A 11 54.25 -49.26 17.64
CA LEU A 11 53.86 -47.93 18.10
C LEU A 11 53.95 -46.87 16.98
N ILE A 12 54.98 -46.92 16.14
CA ILE A 12 55.12 -46.01 14.99
C ILE A 12 53.95 -46.20 14.01
N LYS A 13 53.52 -47.44 13.74
CA LYS A 13 52.37 -47.70 12.86
C LYS A 13 51.07 -47.16 13.44
N GLU A 14 50.85 -47.36 14.75
CA GLU A 14 49.67 -46.84 15.44
C GLU A 14 49.61 -45.31 15.39
N LEU A 15 50.72 -44.64 15.69
CA LEU A 15 50.82 -43.18 15.62
C LEU A 15 50.60 -42.63 14.20
N LEU A 16 51.10 -43.32 13.17
CA LEU A 16 50.86 -42.94 11.77
C LEU A 16 49.39 -43.11 11.37
N ALA A 17 48.75 -44.20 11.82
CA ALA A 17 47.34 -44.44 11.60
C ALA A 17 46.47 -43.40 12.32
N GLU A 18 46.81 -43.05 13.56
CA GLU A 18 46.12 -42.01 14.33
C GLU A 18 46.31 -40.63 13.68
N ALA A 19 47.53 -40.25 13.29
CA ALA A 19 47.79 -38.99 12.61
C ALA A 19 47.01 -38.87 11.29
N HIS A 20 46.93 -39.96 10.53
CA HIS A 20 46.10 -40.03 9.33
C HIS A 20 44.61 -39.87 9.67
N GLY A 21 44.12 -40.56 10.70
CA GLY A 21 42.73 -40.44 11.16
C GLY A 21 42.38 -39.01 11.60
N LEU A 22 43.28 -38.35 12.32
CA LEU A 22 43.13 -36.95 12.74
C LEU A 22 43.11 -36.01 11.53
N ARG A 23 43.96 -36.24 10.54
CA ARG A 23 43.96 -35.46 9.28
C ARG A 23 42.62 -35.59 8.56
N MET A 24 42.12 -36.80 8.37
CA MET A 24 40.82 -37.04 7.71
C MET A 24 39.67 -36.37 8.46
N LYS A 25 39.68 -36.44 9.80
CA LYS A 25 38.67 -35.78 10.63
C LYS A 25 38.75 -34.26 10.50
N ASN A 26 39.96 -33.69 10.44
CA ASN A 26 40.14 -32.26 10.25
C ASN A 26 39.63 -31.79 8.88
N GLU A 27 39.91 -32.57 7.82
CA GLU A 27 39.39 -32.30 6.47
C GLU A 27 37.84 -32.32 6.43
N GLN A 28 37.22 -33.32 7.07
CA GLN A 28 35.76 -33.39 7.19
C GLN A 28 35.18 -32.19 7.95
N ILE A 29 35.83 -31.74 9.03
CA ILE A 29 35.43 -30.54 9.76
C ILE A 29 35.54 -29.31 8.85
N SER A 30 36.64 -29.16 8.11
CA SER A 30 36.82 -28.04 7.16
C SER A 30 35.68 -28.00 6.15
N MET A 31 35.40 -29.11 5.48
CA MET A 31 34.31 -29.21 4.50
C MET A 31 32.94 -28.87 5.10
N TYR A 32 32.66 -29.37 6.30
CA TYR A 32 31.41 -29.06 7.00
C TYR A 32 31.31 -27.57 7.33
N THR A 33 32.39 -26.96 7.83
CA THR A 33 32.40 -25.52 8.15
C THR A 33 32.25 -24.65 6.91
N GLU A 34 32.92 -24.98 5.82
CA GLU A 34 32.79 -24.28 4.54
C GLU A 34 31.36 -24.36 4.01
N SER A 35 30.75 -25.55 4.06
CA SER A 35 29.34 -25.75 3.68
C SER A 35 28.40 -24.89 4.53
N LYS A 36 28.60 -24.85 5.85
CA LYS A 36 27.79 -24.01 6.74
C LYS A 36 27.99 -22.51 6.51
N ILE A 37 29.21 -22.08 6.23
CA ILE A 37 29.49 -20.69 5.87
C ILE A 37 28.76 -20.31 4.59
N ALA A 38 28.76 -21.18 3.58
CA ALA A 38 28.05 -20.95 2.33
C ALA A 38 26.53 -20.81 2.54
N GLU A 39 25.93 -21.67 3.38
CA GLU A 39 24.51 -21.57 3.76
C GLU A 39 24.20 -20.24 4.46
N LEU A 40 25.03 -19.83 5.43
CA LEU A 40 24.85 -18.57 6.14
C LEU A 40 24.94 -17.36 5.21
N ILE A 41 25.89 -17.35 4.27
CA ILE A 41 26.02 -16.29 3.27
C ILE A 41 24.77 -16.24 2.37
N LYS A 42 24.22 -17.39 1.98
CA LYS A 42 23.00 -17.45 1.19
C LYS A 42 21.81 -16.85 1.95
N ILE A 43 21.61 -17.26 3.20
CA ILE A 43 20.54 -16.73 4.06
C ILE A 43 20.72 -15.21 4.26
N GLN A 44 21.95 -14.74 4.47
CA GLN A 44 22.24 -13.32 4.63
C GLN A 44 21.84 -12.50 3.39
N ARG A 45 22.08 -13.04 2.18
CA ARG A 45 21.65 -12.40 0.92
C ARG A 45 20.14 -12.36 0.82
N GLU A 46 19.46 -13.47 1.10
CA GLU A 46 17.98 -13.55 1.08
C GLU A 46 17.36 -12.56 2.08
N LEU A 47 17.91 -12.46 3.30
CA LEU A 47 17.47 -11.49 4.30
C LEU A 47 17.69 -10.04 3.84
N SER A 48 18.80 -9.74 3.16
CA SER A 48 19.02 -8.41 2.58
C SER A 48 17.96 -8.08 1.54
N THR A 49 17.67 -9.01 0.62
CA THR A 49 16.63 -8.80 -0.40
C THR A 49 15.25 -8.60 0.22
N ILE A 50 14.91 -9.38 1.25
CA ILE A 50 13.64 -9.23 1.98
C ILE A 50 13.58 -7.86 2.66
N ARG A 51 14.66 -7.42 3.30
CA ARG A 51 14.73 -6.11 3.96
C ARG A 51 14.50 -4.97 2.98
N ASP A 52 15.18 -5.00 1.83
CA ASP A 52 15.08 -3.94 0.83
C ASP A 52 13.66 -3.92 0.20
N GLY A 53 13.05 -5.11 0.02
CA GLY A 53 11.64 -5.23 -0.38
C GLY A 53 10.66 -4.68 0.67
N PHE A 54 10.92 -4.93 1.95
CA PHE A 54 10.11 -4.40 3.05
C PHE A 54 10.17 -2.87 3.12
N GLU A 55 11.36 -2.27 2.94
CA GLU A 55 11.53 -0.82 2.89
C GLU A 55 10.71 -0.20 1.76
N THR A 56 10.71 -0.83 0.57
CA THR A 56 9.88 -0.40 -0.57
C THR A 56 8.39 -0.44 -0.22
N VAL A 57 7.91 -1.50 0.43
CA VAL A 57 6.50 -1.63 0.85
C VAL A 57 6.12 -0.57 1.87
N VAL A 58 7.01 -0.28 2.83
CA VAL A 58 6.78 0.78 3.83
C VAL A 58 6.66 2.15 3.16
N GLN A 59 7.51 2.45 2.18
CA GLN A 59 7.44 3.70 1.43
C GLN A 59 6.10 3.82 0.68
N GLN A 60 5.72 2.77 -0.05
CA GLN A 60 4.44 2.74 -0.79
C GLN A 60 3.23 2.92 0.14
N ARG A 61 3.25 2.29 1.33
CA ARG A 61 2.19 2.46 2.32
C ARG A 61 2.09 3.93 2.76
N ASN A 62 3.21 4.56 3.09
CA ASN A 62 3.21 5.95 3.54
C ASN A 62 2.68 6.91 2.45
N ASP A 63 3.06 6.68 1.19
CA ASP A 63 2.57 7.48 0.06
C ASP A 63 1.05 7.32 -0.14
N LEU A 64 0.55 6.08 0.00
CA LEU A 64 -0.89 5.79 -0.04
C LEU A 64 -1.66 6.43 1.12
N GLU A 65 -1.10 6.40 2.34
CA GLU A 65 -1.69 7.05 3.51
C GLU A 65 -1.80 8.57 3.30
N GLY A 66 -0.76 9.21 2.77
CA GLY A 66 -0.80 10.64 2.43
C GLY A 66 -1.83 10.97 1.34
N SER A 67 -1.93 10.13 0.32
CA SER A 67 -2.93 10.29 -0.75
C SER A 67 -4.36 10.13 -0.21
N LEU A 68 -4.59 9.16 0.67
CA LEU A 68 -5.87 8.93 1.32
C LEU A 68 -6.29 10.12 2.20
N ALA A 69 -5.36 10.68 2.97
CA ALA A 69 -5.62 11.86 3.80
C ALA A 69 -6.03 13.07 2.94
N THR A 70 -5.35 13.26 1.81
CA THR A 70 -5.67 14.32 0.85
C THR A 70 -7.06 14.13 0.27
N ALA A 71 -7.36 12.93 -0.24
CA ALA A 71 -8.68 12.62 -0.80
C ALA A 71 -9.82 12.78 0.21
N THR A 72 -9.57 12.42 1.48
CA THR A 72 -10.54 12.60 2.57
C THR A 72 -10.84 14.08 2.80
N THR A 73 -9.81 14.92 2.82
CA THR A 73 -9.95 16.37 2.98
C THR A 73 -10.72 17.00 1.81
N GLU A 74 -10.42 16.57 0.58
CA GLU A 74 -11.13 17.03 -0.61
C GLU A 74 -12.61 16.64 -0.61
N LEU A 75 -12.94 15.43 -0.17
CA LEU A 75 -14.32 14.97 -0.02
C LEU A 75 -15.09 15.77 1.01
N GLU A 76 -14.48 16.07 2.17
CA GLU A 76 -15.09 16.92 3.20
C GLU A 76 -15.38 18.33 2.64
N HIS A 77 -14.40 18.93 1.96
CA HIS A 77 -14.56 20.23 1.33
C HIS A 77 -15.67 20.24 0.26
N LEU A 78 -15.73 19.21 -0.58
CA LEU A 78 -16.79 19.05 -1.57
C LEU A 78 -18.16 18.89 -0.92
N GLY A 79 -18.23 18.18 0.21
CA GLY A 79 -19.45 18.05 1.03
C GLY A 79 -19.98 19.40 1.51
N VAL A 80 -19.09 20.27 1.99
CA VAL A 80 -19.45 21.64 2.41
C VAL A 80 -20.00 22.45 1.23
N ILE A 81 -19.34 22.41 0.06
CA ILE A 81 -19.79 23.11 -1.14
C ILE A 81 -21.17 22.59 -1.58
N TYR A 82 -21.35 21.28 -1.57
CA TYR A 82 -22.62 20.65 -1.97
C TYR A 82 -23.78 21.08 -1.07
N ALA A 83 -23.55 21.11 0.25
CA ALA A 83 -24.54 21.60 1.21
C ALA A 83 -24.91 23.07 0.94
N ALA A 84 -23.91 23.94 0.75
CA ALA A 84 -24.15 25.35 0.45
C ALA A 84 -24.93 25.57 -0.87
N MET A 85 -24.62 24.79 -1.91
CA MET A 85 -25.35 24.84 -3.19
C MET A 85 -26.79 24.34 -3.05
N THR A 86 -27.02 23.35 -2.19
CA THR A 86 -28.36 22.85 -1.88
C THR A 86 -29.18 23.91 -1.16
N ASP A 87 -28.61 24.56 -0.15
CA ASP A 87 -29.25 25.68 0.55
C ASP A 87 -29.59 26.84 -0.39
N GLN A 88 -28.67 27.20 -1.30
CA GLN A 88 -28.91 28.24 -2.30
C GLN A 88 -30.07 27.88 -3.23
N ARG A 89 -30.13 26.62 -3.69
CA ARG A 89 -31.21 26.11 -4.54
C ARG A 89 -32.56 26.20 -3.82
N ASP A 90 -32.63 25.80 -2.55
CA ASP A 90 -33.88 25.79 -1.79
C ASP A 90 -34.37 27.21 -1.47
N ARG A 91 -33.45 28.14 -1.21
CA ARG A 91 -33.77 29.57 -1.11
C ARG A 91 -34.34 30.12 -2.43
N LEU A 92 -33.73 29.77 -3.57
CA LEU A 92 -34.24 30.18 -4.87
C LEU A 92 -35.63 29.61 -5.16
N ARG A 93 -35.86 28.33 -4.85
CA ARG A 93 -37.19 27.70 -4.97
C ARG A 93 -38.24 28.42 -4.13
N SER A 94 -37.89 28.77 -2.89
CA SER A 94 -38.80 29.51 -2.00
C SER A 94 -39.15 30.89 -2.58
N ARG A 95 -38.16 31.62 -3.11
CA ARG A 95 -38.38 32.92 -3.78
C ARG A 95 -39.23 32.80 -5.04
N VAL A 96 -39.02 31.75 -5.83
CA VAL A 96 -39.85 31.49 -7.02
C VAL A 96 -41.30 31.24 -6.61
N ALA A 97 -41.54 30.41 -5.60
CA ALA A 97 -42.89 30.15 -5.09
C ALA A 97 -43.58 31.43 -4.57
N GLU A 98 -42.84 32.32 -3.91
CA GLU A 98 -43.35 33.63 -3.48
C GLU A 98 -43.75 34.51 -4.67
N VAL A 99 -42.91 34.58 -5.71
CA VAL A 99 -43.22 35.35 -6.92
C VAL A 99 -44.44 34.77 -7.64
N GLU A 100 -44.55 33.44 -7.75
CA GLU A 100 -45.66 32.76 -8.41
C GLU A 100 -47.00 32.98 -7.68
N THR A 101 -46.98 33.07 -6.35
CA THR A 101 -48.17 33.36 -5.54
C THR A 101 -48.53 34.85 -5.51
N SER A 102 -47.60 35.73 -5.90
CA SER A 102 -47.81 37.18 -5.94
C SER A 102 -49.00 37.57 -6.84
N ARG A 103 -49.69 38.65 -6.47
CA ARG A 103 -50.85 39.15 -7.23
C ARG A 103 -50.46 39.60 -8.64
N ALA A 104 -49.30 40.24 -8.79
CA ALA A 104 -48.80 40.72 -10.07
C ALA A 104 -48.55 39.56 -11.04
N TYR A 105 -47.88 38.49 -10.59
CA TYR A 105 -47.64 37.31 -11.40
C TYR A 105 -48.96 36.63 -11.82
N ARG A 106 -49.89 36.44 -10.89
CA ARG A 106 -51.21 35.84 -11.19
C ARG A 106 -52.04 36.68 -12.18
N ILE A 107 -51.99 38.02 -12.09
CA ILE A 107 -52.67 38.91 -13.05
C ILE A 107 -51.99 38.81 -14.42
N GLY A 108 -50.66 38.88 -14.48
CA GLY A 108 -49.89 38.74 -15.71
C GLY A 108 -50.17 37.40 -16.41
N ASN A 109 -50.15 36.29 -15.66
CA ASN A 109 -50.44 34.96 -16.20
C ASN A 109 -51.89 34.83 -16.71
N ARG A 110 -52.83 35.55 -16.09
CA ARG A 110 -54.22 35.64 -16.57
C ARG A 110 -54.33 36.48 -17.85
N PHE A 111 -53.56 37.56 -17.96
CA PHE A 111 -53.50 38.42 -19.14
C PHE A 111 -52.91 37.68 -20.36
N ILE A 112 -51.82 36.93 -20.17
CA ILE A 112 -51.19 36.11 -21.22
C ILE A 112 -52.20 35.11 -21.82
N ARG A 113 -53.12 34.58 -21.00
CA ARG A 113 -54.17 33.65 -21.47
C ARG A 113 -55.13 34.28 -22.49
N TYR A 114 -55.35 35.59 -22.44
CA TYR A 114 -56.24 36.32 -23.36
C TYR A 114 -55.49 36.97 -24.53
N VAL A 115 -54.16 36.86 -24.57
CA VAL A 115 -53.31 37.50 -25.57
C VAL A 115 -52.46 36.42 -26.27
N PRO A 116 -52.96 35.81 -27.36
CA PRO A 116 -52.42 34.56 -27.92
C PRO A 116 -50.94 34.63 -28.33
N PHE A 117 -50.48 35.79 -28.79
CA PHE A 117 -49.11 36.02 -29.24
C PHE A 117 -48.07 36.10 -28.09
N LEU A 118 -48.51 36.21 -26.82
CA LEU A 118 -47.60 36.18 -25.66
C LEU A 118 -47.35 34.75 -25.13
N LYS A 119 -48.10 33.76 -25.63
CA LYS A 119 -48.04 32.38 -25.14
C LYS A 119 -46.73 31.66 -25.51
N GLU A 120 -46.08 32.05 -26.61
CA GLU A 120 -44.79 31.50 -27.05
C GLU A 120 -43.60 31.92 -26.16
N LYS A 121 -43.73 32.96 -25.35
CA LYS A 121 -42.70 33.44 -24.41
C LYS A 121 -42.93 33.00 -22.95
N ALA A 122 -43.98 32.23 -22.68
CA ALA A 122 -44.25 31.74 -21.33
C ALA A 122 -43.27 30.61 -20.95
N PRO A 123 -42.71 30.58 -19.74
CA PRO A 123 -41.86 29.49 -19.30
C PRO A 123 -42.64 28.16 -19.30
N PRO A 124 -42.00 27.03 -19.64
CA PRO A 124 -42.67 25.73 -19.66
C PRO A 124 -43.23 25.42 -18.27
N ALA A 125 -44.49 24.96 -18.24
CA ALA A 125 -45.09 24.46 -17.00
C ALA A 125 -44.28 23.24 -16.54
N GLN A 126 -43.77 23.31 -15.30
CA GLN A 126 -43.14 22.18 -14.61
C GLN A 126 -44.18 21.13 -14.23
#